data_AF-A0A7U3VP38-F1
#
_entry.id   AF-A0A7U3VP38-F1
#
_cell.length_a   1.000
_cell.length_b   1.000
_cell.length_c   1.000
_cell.angle_alpha   90.00
_cell.angle_beta   90.00
_cell.angle_gamma   90.00
#
_symmetry.space_group_name_H-M   'P 1'
#
loop_
_entity.id
_entity.type
_entity.pdbx_description
1 polymer ?
#
loop_
_entity_poly.entity_id
_entity_poly.type
_entity_poly.pdbx_seq_one_letter_code
_entity_poly.pdbx_strand_id
1 'polypeptide(L)'
;MSNDDISEAPPSYAPCAAVRITPYDGDHPDHDQAVTYRFGTPITFVHVYRTRHPYLGTTVSRDEQQMPGLVGFTVPEDHEEADTALAVAQGLWQRRGTYVAVDLWSRSPHGYLYALVPFWKRLDLDEHPGLPERPEHRTVALGESCPAPRPVLWPRSVTEPGPYSVEPGVQMLLSTDVDPPPPAGFPAPTRTTGQRTAS
;
A
#
# COMPACT_ATOMS: atom_id res chain seq x y z
N MET A 1 15.85 -7.49 21.11
CA MET A 1 15.93 -8.58 20.12
C MET A 1 16.65 -7.99 18.92
N SER A 2 17.75 -8.60 18.47
CA SER A 2 18.57 -8.00 17.41
C SER A 2 17.88 -8.16 16.04
N ASN A 3 18.11 -7.21 15.13
CA ASN A 3 17.67 -7.32 13.73
C ASN A 3 18.50 -8.35 12.94
N ASP A 4 19.57 -8.90 13.54
CA ASP A 4 20.49 -9.86 12.90
C ASP A 4 19.84 -11.18 12.47
N ASP A 5 18.63 -11.48 12.98
CA ASP A 5 17.91 -12.71 12.66
C ASP A 5 16.91 -12.55 11.49
N ILE A 6 16.87 -11.37 10.84
CA ILE A 6 15.95 -11.08 9.73
C ILE A 6 16.72 -11.08 8.41
N SER A 7 16.31 -11.95 7.49
CA SER A 7 16.75 -11.91 6.09
C SER A 7 15.74 -11.18 5.24
N GLU A 8 16.25 -10.40 4.29
CA GLU A 8 15.46 -9.63 3.34
C GLU A 8 15.75 -10.12 1.92
N ALA A 9 14.71 -10.38 1.14
CA ALA A 9 14.85 -10.69 -0.27
C ALA A 9 15.25 -9.45 -1.07
N PRO A 10 15.82 -9.59 -2.27
CA PRO A 10 15.99 -8.45 -3.17
C PRO A 10 14.67 -7.71 -3.40
N PRO A 11 14.72 -6.38 -3.56
CA PRO A 11 13.54 -5.55 -3.76
C PRO A 11 12.86 -5.89 -5.10
N SER A 12 11.55 -5.99 -5.07
CA SER A 12 10.72 -6.08 -6.28
C SER A 12 10.13 -4.71 -6.58
N TYR A 13 10.21 -4.28 -7.84
CA TYR A 13 9.73 -2.98 -8.29
C TYR A 13 8.62 -3.15 -9.32
N ALA A 14 7.52 -2.42 -9.15
CA ALA A 14 6.41 -2.42 -10.09
C ALA A 14 5.98 -0.98 -10.41
N PRO A 15 5.81 -0.61 -11.70
CA PRO A 15 5.25 0.69 -12.05
C PRO A 15 3.76 0.75 -11.70
N CYS A 16 3.33 1.83 -11.06
CA CYS A 16 1.94 2.07 -10.64
C CYS A 16 1.38 3.28 -11.38
N ALA A 17 0.40 3.03 -12.24
CA ALA A 17 -0.34 4.05 -12.97
C ALA A 17 -1.47 4.68 -12.13
N ALA A 18 -1.89 4.00 -11.06
CA ALA A 18 -2.80 4.57 -10.07
C ALA A 18 -2.58 3.92 -8.70
N VAL A 19 -2.90 4.68 -7.66
CA VAL A 19 -2.90 4.25 -6.26
C VAL A 19 -4.19 4.74 -5.63
N ARG A 20 -4.92 3.89 -4.91
CA ARG A 20 -6.04 4.32 -4.06
C ARG A 20 -5.70 4.01 -2.62
N ILE A 21 -5.86 5.01 -1.77
CA ILE A 21 -5.64 4.88 -0.33
C ILE A 21 -7.00 4.87 0.34
N THR A 22 -7.28 3.83 1.10
CA THR A 22 -8.51 3.67 1.87
C THR A 22 -8.15 3.71 3.36
N PRO A 23 -8.52 4.77 4.10
CA PRO A 23 -8.28 4.82 5.54
C PRO A 23 -9.14 3.80 6.28
N TYR A 24 -8.76 3.45 7.50
CA TYR A 24 -9.62 2.68 8.40
C TYR A 24 -10.42 3.60 9.34
N ASP A 25 -11.72 3.32 9.47
CA ASP A 25 -12.56 3.82 10.54
C ASP A 25 -12.74 2.72 11.59
N GLY A 26 -11.95 2.82 12.66
CA GLY A 26 -11.78 1.76 13.65
C GLY A 26 -11.33 0.46 13.00
N ASP A 27 -12.27 -0.47 12.90
CA ASP A 27 -12.04 -1.83 12.46
C ASP A 27 -12.43 -2.06 10.98
N HIS A 28 -12.91 -1.07 10.24
CA HIS A 28 -13.33 -1.29 8.85
C HIS A 28 -12.66 -0.30 7.89
N PRO A 29 -12.30 -0.73 6.67
CA PRO A 29 -11.86 0.20 5.64
C PRO A 29 -13.03 1.14 5.29
N ASP A 30 -12.77 2.43 5.39
CA ASP A 30 -13.72 3.48 5.05
C ASP A 30 -13.59 3.81 3.56
N HIS A 31 -14.30 3.02 2.74
CA HIS A 31 -14.28 3.14 1.29
C HIS A 31 -14.84 4.47 0.78
N ASP A 32 -15.67 5.16 1.59
CA ASP A 32 -16.26 6.46 1.28
C ASP A 32 -15.24 7.60 1.48
N GLN A 33 -14.24 7.40 2.34
CA GLN A 33 -13.11 8.30 2.54
C GLN A 33 -11.87 7.92 1.72
N ALA A 34 -11.99 6.92 0.85
CA ALA A 34 -10.86 6.54 0.01
C ALA A 34 -10.49 7.65 -0.99
N VAL A 35 -9.24 7.70 -1.42
CA VAL A 35 -8.78 8.68 -2.41
C VAL A 35 -7.93 7.98 -3.46
N THR A 36 -8.32 8.15 -4.72
CA THR A 36 -7.59 7.61 -5.88
C THR A 36 -6.67 8.67 -6.47
N TYR A 37 -5.41 8.32 -6.69
CA TYR A 37 -4.38 9.11 -7.37
C TYR A 37 -4.05 8.41 -8.68
N ARG A 38 -3.96 9.18 -9.77
CA ARG A 38 -3.59 8.65 -11.09
C ARG A 38 -2.36 9.36 -11.59
N PHE A 39 -1.54 8.62 -12.31
CA PHE A 39 -0.27 9.09 -12.84
C PHE A 39 -0.22 8.92 -14.36
N GLY A 40 0.16 9.98 -15.06
CA GLY A 40 0.52 9.93 -16.48
C GLY A 40 1.88 9.23 -16.65
N THR A 41 2.85 9.63 -15.85
CA THR A 41 4.13 8.93 -15.68
C THR A 41 4.09 8.09 -14.39
N PRO A 42 4.15 6.74 -14.44
CA PRO A 42 3.97 5.90 -13.27
C PRO A 42 4.98 6.16 -12.14
N ILE A 43 4.51 6.13 -10.89
CA ILE A 43 5.40 5.97 -9.73
C ILE A 43 5.81 4.50 -9.57
N THR A 44 6.84 4.20 -8.78
CA THR A 44 7.28 2.82 -8.55
C THR A 44 6.85 2.35 -7.17
N PHE A 45 6.07 1.27 -7.11
CA PHE A 45 5.87 0.51 -5.90
C PHE A 45 7.07 -0.41 -5.65
N VAL A 46 7.58 -0.44 -4.42
CA VAL A 46 8.63 -1.35 -3.97
C VAL A 46 8.07 -2.31 -2.94
N HIS A 47 8.44 -3.58 -3.04
CA HIS A 47 8.13 -4.61 -2.05
C HIS A 47 9.39 -5.42 -1.73
N VAL A 48 9.66 -5.61 -0.44
CA VAL A 48 10.77 -6.40 0.08
C VAL A 48 10.18 -7.47 1.00
N TYR A 49 10.31 -8.73 0.59
CA TYR A 49 9.90 -9.86 1.41
C TYR A 49 10.88 -10.09 2.55
N ARG A 50 10.39 -10.35 3.76
CA ARG A 50 11.20 -10.49 4.97
C ARG A 50 10.88 -11.77 5.70
N THR A 51 11.94 -12.47 6.11
CA THR A 51 11.85 -13.74 6.85
C THR A 51 12.69 -13.64 8.09
N ARG A 52 12.15 -14.09 9.22
CA ARG A 52 12.92 -14.25 10.45
C ARG A 52 13.37 -15.70 10.60
N HIS A 53 14.67 -15.89 10.80
CA HIS A 53 15.24 -17.19 11.10
C HIS A 53 15.30 -17.41 12.62
N PRO A 54 15.06 -18.65 13.09
CA PRO A 54 15.23 -18.97 14.49
C PRO A 54 16.71 -18.88 14.88
N TYR A 55 16.99 -18.40 16.10
CA TYR A 55 18.35 -18.36 16.65
C TYR A 55 18.91 -19.78 16.78
N LEU A 56 20.17 -19.99 16.36
CA LEU A 56 20.91 -21.25 16.52
C LEU A 56 21.10 -21.55 18.02
N GLY A 57 20.09 -22.15 18.64
CA GLY A 57 20.08 -22.44 20.08
C GLY A 57 18.72 -22.82 20.65
N THR A 58 17.62 -22.59 19.93
CA THR A 58 16.29 -23.04 20.36
C THR A 58 16.01 -24.46 19.86
N THR A 59 15.95 -25.42 20.78
CA THR A 59 15.67 -26.85 20.55
C THR A 59 14.22 -27.17 20.14
N VAL A 60 13.39 -26.15 19.90
CA VAL A 60 12.01 -26.32 19.46
C VAL A 60 11.95 -25.85 18.01
N SER A 61 11.59 -26.77 17.11
CA SER A 61 11.35 -26.58 15.68
C SER A 61 10.42 -25.40 15.42
N ARG A 62 10.94 -24.17 15.43
CA ARG A 62 10.24 -22.99 14.91
C ARG A 62 10.67 -22.86 13.46
N ASP A 63 9.75 -23.18 12.58
CA ASP A 63 9.88 -22.92 11.15
C ASP A 63 10.14 -21.42 10.92
N GLU A 64 10.76 -21.10 9.78
CA GLU A 64 10.97 -19.72 9.34
C GLU A 64 9.69 -18.91 9.47
N GLN A 65 9.76 -17.76 10.15
CA GLN A 65 8.59 -16.93 10.39
C GLN A 65 8.54 -15.81 9.35
N GLN A 66 7.48 -15.79 8.54
CA GLN A 66 7.18 -14.67 7.66
C GLN A 66 6.98 -13.41 8.51
N MET A 67 7.78 -12.38 8.23
CA MET A 67 7.64 -11.06 8.82
C MET A 67 6.74 -10.17 7.94
N PRO A 68 6.21 -9.05 8.45
CA PRO A 68 5.63 -8.03 7.59
C PRO A 68 6.64 -7.59 6.53
N GLY A 69 6.27 -7.69 5.24
CA GLY A 69 7.11 -7.22 4.15
C GLY A 69 7.25 -5.71 4.17
N LEU A 70 8.41 -5.16 3.80
CA LEU A 70 8.53 -3.72 3.63
C LEU A 70 7.93 -3.33 2.28
N VAL A 71 7.15 -2.26 2.30
CA VAL A 71 6.45 -1.73 1.13
C VAL A 71 6.67 -0.24 1.05
N GLY A 72 6.79 0.29 -0.16
CA GLY A 72 7.05 1.72 -0.32
C GLY A 72 6.70 2.22 -1.71
N PHE A 73 6.82 3.52 -1.86
CA PHE A 73 6.77 4.18 -3.16
C PHE A 73 8.06 4.95 -3.39
N THR A 74 8.60 4.82 -4.59
CA THR A 74 9.74 5.59 -5.07
C THR A 74 9.39 6.28 -6.38
N VAL A 75 10.02 7.42 -6.63
CA VAL A 75 9.87 8.18 -7.89
C VAL A 75 11.24 8.63 -8.37
N PRO A 76 11.45 8.79 -9.69
CA PRO A 76 12.64 9.46 -10.21
C PRO A 76 12.85 10.82 -9.54
N GLU A 77 14.11 11.25 -9.37
CA GLU A 77 14.41 12.55 -8.75
C GLU A 77 13.76 13.74 -9.49
N ASP A 78 13.67 13.63 -10.82
CA ASP A 78 13.12 14.59 -11.77
C ASP A 78 11.65 14.30 -12.15
N HIS A 79 10.95 13.49 -11.37
CA HIS A 79 9.58 13.06 -11.69
C HIS A 79 8.61 14.24 -11.89
N GLU A 80 8.00 14.30 -13.08
CA GLU A 80 7.12 15.40 -13.51
C GLU A 80 5.90 15.60 -12.60
N GLU A 81 5.42 14.53 -11.95
CA GLU A 81 4.24 14.54 -11.09
C GLU A 81 4.60 14.46 -9.59
N ALA A 82 5.69 15.15 -9.20
CA ALA A 82 6.20 15.17 -7.83
C ALA A 82 5.14 15.57 -6.78
N ASP A 83 4.26 16.52 -7.09
CA ASP A 83 3.18 16.96 -6.18
C ASP A 83 2.15 15.85 -5.93
N THR A 84 1.78 15.09 -6.96
CA THR A 84 0.86 13.94 -6.84
C THR A 84 1.52 12.83 -6.00
N ALA A 85 2.82 12.58 -6.21
CA ALA A 85 3.57 11.62 -5.39
C ALA A 85 3.66 12.05 -3.92
N LEU A 86 3.83 13.35 -3.65
CA LEU A 86 3.79 13.89 -2.29
C LEU A 86 2.38 13.76 -1.68
N ALA A 87 1.32 13.96 -2.46
CA ALA A 87 -0.05 13.78 -2.01
C ALA A 87 -0.35 12.31 -1.65
N VAL A 88 0.23 11.34 -2.35
CA VAL A 88 0.20 9.91 -1.95
C VAL A 88 0.89 9.72 -0.60
N ALA A 89 2.10 10.26 -0.43
CA ALA A 89 2.80 10.17 0.85
C ALA A 89 1.98 10.76 2.00
N GLN A 90 1.37 11.93 1.80
CA GLN A 90 0.46 12.55 2.76
C GLN A 90 -0.80 11.72 3.03
N GLY A 91 -1.37 11.08 2.01
CA GLY A 91 -2.50 10.16 2.13
C GLY A 91 -2.17 8.97 3.02
N LEU A 92 -0.96 8.40 2.88
CA LEU A 92 -0.47 7.31 3.72
C LEU A 92 -0.14 7.75 5.15
N TRP A 93 -0.04 9.07 5.40
CA TRP A 93 0.29 9.63 6.70
C TRP A 93 -0.91 9.92 7.59
N GLN A 94 -2.15 9.83 7.07
CA GLN A 94 -3.27 10.63 7.60
C GLN A 94 -3.66 10.42 9.07
N ARG A 95 -3.21 9.38 9.78
CA ARG A 95 -3.26 9.38 11.26
C ARG A 95 -2.06 8.59 11.81
N ARG A 96 -1.28 9.21 12.71
CA ARG A 96 -0.14 8.52 13.37
C ARG A 96 -0.66 7.29 14.10
N GLY A 97 -0.16 6.11 13.72
CA GLY A 97 -0.49 4.84 14.37
C GLY A 97 -1.73 4.11 13.83
N THR A 98 -2.32 4.53 12.71
CA THR A 98 -3.42 3.79 12.06
C THR A 98 -2.97 3.07 10.81
N TYR A 99 -3.59 1.92 10.53
CA TYR A 99 -3.46 1.24 9.25
C TYR A 99 -4.22 1.99 8.15
N VAL A 100 -3.72 1.87 6.92
CA VAL A 100 -4.46 2.19 5.71
C VAL A 100 -4.44 0.98 4.79
N ALA A 101 -5.41 0.86 3.90
CA ALA A 101 -5.36 -0.08 2.81
C ALA A 101 -4.96 0.64 1.52
N VAL A 102 -4.20 -0.03 0.67
CA VAL A 102 -3.64 0.54 -0.55
C VAL A 102 -3.94 -0.37 -1.73
N ASP A 103 -4.78 0.12 -2.64
CA ASP A 103 -4.98 -0.49 -3.95
C ASP A 103 -3.95 0.10 -4.94
N LEU A 104 -3.40 -0.76 -5.80
CA LEU A 104 -2.39 -0.42 -6.80
C LEU A 104 -2.84 -0.92 -8.16
N TRP A 105 -2.71 -0.08 -9.19
CA TRP A 105 -2.91 -0.49 -10.57
C TRP A 105 -1.64 -0.30 -11.38
N SER A 106 -1.16 -1.37 -12.00
CA SER A 106 -0.09 -1.34 -12.98
C SER A 106 -0.69 -1.54 -14.38
N ARG A 107 -0.19 -0.82 -15.37
CA ARG A 107 -0.66 -0.97 -16.76
C ARG A 107 0.06 -2.13 -17.42
N SER A 108 -0.68 -3.03 -18.05
CA SER A 108 -0.15 -4.14 -18.85
C SER A 108 -0.64 -4.04 -20.30
N PRO A 109 -0.03 -4.79 -21.25
CA PRO A 109 -0.51 -4.85 -22.63
C PRO A 109 -1.96 -5.36 -22.75
N HIS A 110 -2.44 -6.11 -21.76
CA HIS A 110 -3.77 -6.75 -21.77
C HIS A 110 -4.79 -6.06 -20.86
N GLY A 111 -4.43 -4.94 -20.21
CA GLY A 111 -5.30 -4.22 -19.29
C GLY A 111 -4.56 -3.68 -18.08
N TYR A 112 -5.07 -4.00 -16.89
CA TYR A 112 -4.46 -3.60 -15.63
C TYR A 112 -4.12 -4.83 -14.79
N LEU A 113 -2.98 -4.78 -14.12
CA LEU A 113 -2.67 -5.64 -12.98
C LEU A 113 -3.03 -4.88 -11.72
N TYR A 114 -3.53 -5.59 -10.73
CA TYR A 114 -3.97 -5.03 -9.47
C TYR A 114 -3.25 -5.68 -8.30
N ALA A 115 -2.91 -4.87 -7.31
CA ALA A 115 -2.49 -5.35 -6.00
C ALA A 115 -3.23 -4.62 -4.90
N LEU A 116 -3.58 -5.33 -3.82
CA LEU A 116 -4.12 -4.77 -2.59
C LEU A 116 -3.18 -5.07 -1.44
N VAL A 117 -2.73 -4.01 -0.75
CA VAL A 117 -2.13 -4.11 0.58
C VAL A 117 -3.22 -3.75 1.60
N PRO A 118 -3.88 -4.73 2.24
CA PRO A 118 -5.04 -4.46 3.09
C PRO A 118 -4.67 -3.74 4.40
N PHE A 119 -3.44 -3.94 4.90
CA PHE A 119 -2.95 -3.31 6.12
C PHE A 119 -1.53 -2.78 5.91
N TRP A 120 -1.45 -1.56 5.40
CA TRP A 120 -0.22 -0.78 5.37
C TRP A 120 -0.05 -0.05 6.68
N LYS A 121 1.07 -0.32 7.36
CA LYS A 121 1.51 0.44 8.53
C LYS A 121 2.68 1.32 8.14
N ARG A 122 2.54 2.64 8.26
CA ARG A 122 3.63 3.57 7.97
C ARG A 122 4.87 3.25 8.81
N LEU A 123 6.04 3.39 8.18
CA LEU A 123 7.33 3.52 8.82
C LEU A 123 7.90 4.91 8.57
N ASP A 124 8.67 5.42 9.52
CA ASP A 124 9.39 6.68 9.36
C ASP A 124 10.66 6.44 8.53
N LEU A 125 10.83 7.24 7.48
CA LEU A 125 11.94 7.08 6.53
C LEU A 125 13.31 7.23 7.21
N ASP A 126 13.40 8.13 8.17
CA ASP A 126 14.63 8.40 8.93
C ASP A 126 15.06 7.19 9.79
N GLU A 127 14.12 6.32 10.16
CA GLU A 127 14.37 5.11 10.95
C GLU A 127 14.71 3.89 10.07
N HIS A 128 14.51 4.00 8.75
CA HIS A 128 14.69 2.93 7.78
C HIS A 128 15.41 3.41 6.50
N PRO A 129 16.66 3.88 6.60
CA PRO A 129 17.41 4.45 5.47
C PRO A 129 17.79 3.43 4.38
N GLY A 130 17.45 2.15 4.56
CA GLY A 130 18.00 1.03 3.80
C GLY A 130 17.04 0.25 2.91
N LEU A 131 15.80 0.69 2.69
CA LEU A 131 15.05 0.05 1.59
C LEU A 131 15.81 0.33 0.30
N PRO A 132 16.07 -0.68 -0.53
CA PRO A 132 17.12 -0.57 -1.52
C PRO A 132 16.87 0.64 -2.38
N GLU A 133 17.77 1.61 -2.27
CA GLU A 133 17.74 2.81 -3.08
C GLU A 133 17.82 2.34 -4.52
N ARG A 134 16.71 2.46 -5.24
CA ARG A 134 16.76 2.37 -6.68
C ARG A 134 17.57 3.59 -7.14
N PRO A 135 18.69 3.42 -7.87
CA PRO A 135 19.49 4.55 -8.31
C PRO A 135 18.60 5.59 -9.02
N GLU A 136 18.86 6.87 -8.76
CA GLU A 136 18.12 8.01 -9.36
C GLU A 136 16.64 8.11 -8.93
N HIS A 137 16.24 7.34 -7.91
CA HIS A 137 14.91 7.45 -7.32
C HIS A 137 15.01 7.90 -5.86
N ARG A 138 14.06 8.74 -5.45
CA ARG A 138 13.80 9.04 -4.05
C ARG A 138 12.62 8.24 -3.52
N THR A 139 12.71 7.75 -2.29
CA THR A 139 11.59 7.14 -1.58
C THR A 139 10.65 8.23 -1.07
N VAL A 140 9.37 8.16 -1.44
CA VAL A 140 8.35 9.13 -1.01
C VAL A 140 7.49 8.61 0.14
N ALA A 141 7.35 7.29 0.27
CA ALA A 141 6.62 6.68 1.35
C ALA A 141 7.13 5.28 1.66
N LEU A 142 7.03 4.89 2.94
CA LEU A 142 7.43 3.58 3.42
C LEU A 142 6.45 3.03 4.46
N GLY A 143 6.33 1.71 4.48
CA GLY A 143 5.59 0.99 5.49
C GLY A 143 5.86 -0.50 5.53
N GLU A 144 5.10 -1.17 6.39
CA GLU A 144 5.00 -2.61 6.51
C GLU A 144 3.66 -3.08 5.93
N SER A 145 3.71 -4.10 5.08
CA SER A 145 2.54 -4.89 4.66
C SER A 145 2.22 -5.89 5.77
N CYS A 146 1.34 -5.49 6.67
CA CYS A 146 0.96 -6.29 7.81
C CYS A 146 -0.05 -7.36 7.38
N PRO A 147 0.01 -8.58 7.94
CA PRO A 147 -1.00 -9.60 7.69
C PRO A 147 -2.35 -9.11 8.22
N ALA A 148 -3.41 -9.36 7.45
CA ALA A 148 -4.77 -9.06 7.88
C ALA A 148 -5.07 -9.77 9.21
N PRO A 149 -5.38 -9.06 10.31
CA PRO A 149 -5.62 -9.69 11.60
C PRO A 149 -6.97 -10.40 11.66
N ARG A 150 -7.87 -10.11 10.72
CA ARG A 150 -9.23 -10.67 10.60
C ARG A 150 -9.75 -10.51 9.17
N PRO A 151 -10.89 -11.15 8.82
CA PRO A 151 -11.49 -10.97 7.52
C PRO A 151 -11.88 -9.50 7.28
N VAL A 152 -11.58 -9.00 6.08
CA VAL A 152 -11.97 -7.64 5.67
C VAL A 152 -12.78 -7.72 4.38
N LEU A 153 -13.97 -7.13 4.38
CA LEU A 153 -14.77 -7.03 3.16
C LEU A 153 -14.18 -5.96 2.26
N TRP A 154 -14.01 -6.30 0.99
CA TRP A 154 -13.50 -5.41 -0.03
C TRP A 154 -14.48 -5.34 -1.21
N PRO A 155 -14.75 -4.15 -1.78
CA PRO A 155 -15.61 -4.03 -2.93
C PRO A 155 -15.01 -4.78 -4.13
N ARG A 156 -15.85 -5.52 -4.87
CA ARG A 156 -15.48 -6.01 -6.20
C ARG A 156 -15.60 -4.89 -7.24
N SER A 157 -15.08 -5.20 -8.43
CA SER A 157 -15.22 -4.39 -9.63
C SER A 157 -16.71 -4.16 -9.97
N VAL A 158 -17.01 -3.23 -10.88
CA VAL A 158 -18.40 -2.92 -11.26
C VAL A 158 -19.06 -4.11 -11.97
N THR A 159 -18.25 -4.99 -12.56
CA THR A 159 -18.67 -6.13 -13.37
C THR A 159 -19.05 -7.38 -12.55
N GLU A 160 -18.64 -7.49 -11.29
CA GLU A 160 -19.04 -8.59 -10.40
C GLU A 160 -19.78 -8.05 -9.16
N PRO A 161 -21.07 -8.40 -8.96
CA PRO A 161 -21.83 -7.87 -7.83
C PRO A 161 -21.39 -8.48 -6.50
N GLY A 162 -21.15 -7.60 -5.51
CA GLY A 162 -20.94 -7.94 -4.10
C GLY A 162 -19.48 -7.82 -3.62
N PRO A 163 -19.23 -7.67 -2.31
CA PRO A 163 -17.87 -7.64 -1.78
C PRO A 163 -17.22 -9.03 -1.81
N TYR A 164 -15.89 -9.08 -1.78
CA TYR A 164 -15.11 -10.28 -1.46
C TYR A 164 -14.46 -10.15 -0.08
N SER A 165 -14.04 -11.27 0.50
CA SER A 165 -13.36 -11.31 1.79
C SER A 165 -11.86 -11.44 1.59
N VAL A 166 -11.09 -10.51 2.17
CA VAL A 166 -9.66 -10.64 2.38
C VAL A 166 -9.48 -11.48 3.65
N GLU A 167 -8.97 -12.69 3.50
CA GLU A 167 -8.84 -13.63 4.62
C GLU A 167 -7.74 -13.24 5.63
N PRO A 168 -7.85 -13.68 6.90
CA PRO A 168 -6.80 -13.47 7.90
C PRO A 168 -5.45 -14.01 7.43
N GLY A 169 -4.37 -13.31 7.77
CA GLY A 169 -2.99 -13.67 7.40
C GLY A 169 -2.53 -13.11 6.05
N VAL A 170 -3.43 -12.63 5.20
CA VAL A 170 -3.10 -12.05 3.90
C VAL A 170 -2.37 -10.72 4.07
N GLN A 171 -1.14 -10.60 3.54
CA GLN A 171 -0.37 -9.35 3.51
C GLN A 171 -0.56 -8.55 2.21
N MET A 172 -0.83 -9.25 1.11
CA MET A 172 -1.03 -8.66 -0.21
C MET A 172 -1.88 -9.61 -1.07
N LEU A 173 -2.81 -9.05 -1.85
CA LEU A 173 -3.53 -9.77 -2.89
C LEU A 173 -3.09 -9.27 -4.26
N LEU A 174 -3.02 -10.16 -5.25
CA LEU A 174 -2.68 -9.85 -6.63
C LEU A 174 -3.81 -10.35 -7.53
N SER A 175 -4.21 -9.55 -8.52
CA SER A 175 -5.21 -9.93 -9.51
C SER A 175 -4.86 -9.37 -10.90
N THR A 176 -5.28 -10.09 -11.94
CA THR A 176 -5.11 -9.69 -13.35
C THR A 176 -6.44 -9.40 -14.05
N ASP A 177 -7.56 -9.86 -13.48
CA ASP A 177 -8.90 -9.69 -14.03
C ASP A 177 -9.58 -8.53 -13.31
N VAL A 178 -9.18 -7.30 -13.66
CA VAL A 178 -9.64 -6.09 -12.97
C VAL A 178 -10.07 -5.00 -13.93
N ASP A 179 -11.08 -4.26 -13.48
CA ASP A 179 -11.49 -3.00 -14.10
C ASP A 179 -10.35 -1.95 -14.02
N PRO A 180 -10.33 -0.96 -14.92
CA PRO A 180 -9.41 0.17 -14.82
C PRO A 180 -9.57 0.91 -13.48
N PRO A 181 -8.51 1.61 -13.01
CA PRO A 181 -8.59 2.38 -11.77
C PRO A 181 -9.70 3.43 -11.82
N PRO A 182 -10.36 3.74 -10.68
CA PRO A 182 -11.28 4.87 -10.58
C PRO A 182 -10.63 6.20 -11.02
N PRO A 183 -11.42 7.22 -11.37
CA PRO A 183 -10.87 8.55 -11.67
C PRO A 183 -10.14 9.14 -10.46
N ALA A 184 -9.22 10.07 -10.71
CA ALA A 184 -8.49 10.74 -9.64
C ALA A 184 -9.46 11.50 -8.70
N GLY A 185 -9.20 11.45 -7.40
CA GLY A 185 -10.05 12.01 -6.36
C GLY A 185 -11.33 11.22 -6.07
N PHE A 186 -11.49 10.00 -6.57
CA PHE A 186 -12.65 9.15 -6.28
C PHE A 186 -12.50 8.37 -4.95
N PRO A 187 -13.62 8.18 -4.20
CA PRO A 187 -14.92 8.83 -4.34
C PRO A 187 -14.85 10.35 -4.22
N ALA A 188 -15.64 11.06 -5.03
CA ALA A 188 -15.68 12.52 -4.96
C ALA A 188 -16.07 12.92 -3.52
N PRO A 189 -15.34 13.85 -2.88
CA PRO A 189 -15.66 14.23 -1.51
C PRO A 189 -17.10 14.70 -1.48
N THR A 190 -17.92 14.01 -0.68
CA THR A 190 -19.32 14.37 -0.49
C THR A 190 -19.31 15.80 0.02
N ARG A 191 -19.71 16.77 -0.81
CA ARG A 191 -19.92 18.13 -0.34
C ARG A 191 -21.01 18.05 0.73
N THR A 192 -20.61 18.05 1.99
CA THR A 192 -21.53 18.19 3.10
C THR A 192 -22.27 19.49 2.86
N THR A 193 -23.53 19.39 2.47
CA THR A 193 -24.40 20.54 2.21
C THR A 193 -24.69 21.16 3.57
N GLY A 194 -23.77 22.00 4.06
CA GLY A 194 -23.79 22.36 5.48
C GLY A 194 -22.73 23.33 5.97
N GLN A 195 -22.02 24.07 5.11
CA GLN A 195 -21.32 25.28 5.57
C GLN A 195 -21.85 26.48 4.80
N ARG A 196 -22.79 27.16 5.47
CA ARG A 196 -23.28 28.50 5.18
C ARG A 196 -22.11 29.41 4.82
N THR A 197 -22.31 30.16 3.74
CA THR A 197 -21.73 31.48 3.55
C THR A 197 -21.96 32.32 4.81
N ALA A 198 -20.87 32.77 5.43
CA ALA A 198 -20.89 33.99 6.22
C ALA A 198 -20.00 34.98 5.48
N SER A 199 -20.65 36.01 4.96
CA SER A 199 -20.08 37.23 4.42
C SER A 199 -19.33 38.03 5.47
#